data_AF-A0A2S0NEF1-F1
#
_entry.id   AF-A0A2S0NEF1-F1
#
_cell.length_a   1.000
_cell.length_b   1.000
_cell.length_c   1.000
_cell.angle_alpha   90.00
_cell.angle_beta   90.00
_cell.angle_gamma   90.00
#
_symmetry.space_group_name_H-M   'P 1'
#
loop_
_entity.id
_entity.type
_entity.pdbx_description
1 polymer ?
#
loop_
_entity_poly.entity_id
_entity_poly.type
_entity_poly.pdbx_seq_one_letter_code
_entity_poly.pdbx_strand_id
1 'polypeptide(L)'
;MGRRDPDFTSDGLYLPDDVSAMADAFKVACAKLGALADQDEVRRAMAIVIAHHYDMGLRRTDRMVASAASLGRIVGKTPDLPGSGTAGRRTAPAGVRDTEFGP
;
A
#
# COMPACT_ATOMS: atom_id res chain seq x y z
N MET A 1 4.80 -42.52 18.26
CA MET A 1 3.76 -41.56 17.83
C MET A 1 4.35 -40.16 17.96
N GLY A 2 4.87 -39.61 16.86
CA GLY A 2 5.43 -38.25 16.88
C GLY A 2 4.30 -37.25 17.03
N ARG A 3 4.35 -36.42 18.09
CA ARG A 3 3.59 -35.18 18.12
C ARG A 3 3.97 -34.41 16.87
N ARG A 4 3.00 -34.09 16.01
CA ARG A 4 3.18 -33.00 15.05
C ARG A 4 3.31 -31.76 15.93
N ASP A 5 4.54 -31.36 16.21
CA ASP A 5 4.76 -30.00 16.67
C ASP A 5 4.08 -29.11 15.63
N PRO A 6 3.16 -28.22 16.01
CA PRO A 6 2.68 -27.21 15.09
C PRO A 6 3.94 -26.46 14.66
N ASP A 7 4.27 -26.57 13.38
CA ASP A 7 5.38 -25.89 12.74
C ASP A 7 5.03 -24.39 12.73
N PHE A 8 5.12 -23.81 13.93
CA PHE A 8 5.15 -22.39 14.19
C PHE A 8 6.50 -21.92 13.68
N THR A 9 6.59 -21.71 12.37
CA THR A 9 7.44 -20.68 11.78
C THR A 9 6.91 -19.33 12.29
N SER A 10 7.18 -19.10 13.57
CA SER A 10 6.69 -18.04 14.44
C SER A 10 7.57 -16.80 14.37
N ASP A 11 8.39 -16.68 13.31
CA ASP A 11 9.20 -15.49 13.03
C ASP A 11 8.50 -14.49 12.11
N GLY A 12 7.16 -14.52 12.04
CA GLY A 12 6.35 -13.35 11.62
C GLY A 12 6.65 -12.74 10.25
N LEU A 13 7.32 -13.47 9.36
CA LEU A 13 7.76 -13.02 8.06
C LEU A 13 7.02 -13.82 6.99
N TYR A 14 6.29 -13.11 6.13
CA TYR A 14 5.69 -13.68 4.94
C TYR A 14 6.75 -14.45 4.15
N LEU A 15 6.43 -15.68 3.73
CA LEU A 15 7.30 -16.44 2.85
C LEU A 15 7.47 -15.68 1.52
N PRO A 16 8.59 -15.87 0.80
CA PRO A 16 8.79 -15.23 -0.52
C PRO A 16 7.64 -15.46 -1.49
N ASP A 17 7.03 -16.65 -1.46
CA ASP A 17 5.86 -17.00 -2.27
C ASP A 17 4.61 -16.22 -1.85
N ASP A 18 4.44 -15.99 -0.54
CA ASP A 18 3.34 -15.19 -0.01
C ASP A 18 3.49 -13.72 -0.43
N VAL A 19 4.71 -13.17 -0.33
CA VAL A 19 5.03 -11.81 -0.81
C VAL A 19 4.79 -11.69 -2.31
N SER A 20 5.19 -12.69 -3.11
CA SER A 20 4.97 -12.69 -4.56
C SER A 20 3.47 -12.70 -4.90
N ALA A 21 2.70 -13.56 -4.25
CA ALA A 21 1.26 -13.65 -4.47
C ALA A 21 0.51 -12.40 -3.97
N MET A 22 0.94 -11.78 -2.87
CA MET A 22 0.46 -10.46 -2.43
C MET A 22 0.75 -9.37 -3.46
N ALA A 23 1.97 -9.34 -4.00
CA ALA A 23 2.35 -8.37 -5.02
C ALA A 23 1.53 -8.52 -6.30
N ASP A 24 1.22 -9.75 -6.70
CA ASP A 24 0.38 -9.99 -7.88
C ASP A 24 -1.08 -9.62 -7.63
N ALA A 25 -1.63 -9.95 -6.46
CA ALA A 25 -2.95 -9.47 -6.07
C ALA A 25 -3.01 -7.92 -6.07
N PHE A 26 -1.96 -7.27 -5.58
CA PHE A 26 -1.86 -5.81 -5.56
C PHE A 26 -1.83 -5.22 -6.98
N LYS A 27 -0.99 -5.75 -7.88
CA LYS A 27 -0.94 -5.30 -9.29
C LYS A 27 -2.30 -5.45 -9.98
N VAL A 28 -2.99 -6.56 -9.77
CA VAL A 28 -4.33 -6.78 -10.35
C VAL A 28 -5.36 -5.81 -9.76
N ALA A 29 -5.30 -5.53 -8.45
CA ALA A 29 -6.18 -4.55 -7.81
C ALA A 29 -5.93 -3.13 -8.35
N CYS A 30 -4.67 -2.73 -8.51
CA CYS A 30 -4.30 -1.46 -9.15
C CYS A 30 -4.84 -1.36 -10.58
N ALA A 31 -4.67 -2.40 -11.40
CA ALA A 31 -5.20 -2.43 -12.77
C ALA A 31 -6.74 -2.27 -12.80
N LYS A 32 -7.47 -2.82 -11.83
CA LYS A 32 -8.93 -2.66 -11.70
C LYS A 32 -9.38 -1.26 -11.27
N LEU A 33 -8.50 -0.47 -10.66
CA LEU A 33 -8.79 0.89 -10.19
C LEU A 33 -8.38 1.97 -11.20
N GLY A 34 -7.48 1.66 -12.12
CA GLY A 34 -6.97 2.63 -13.10
C GLY A 34 -6.29 3.81 -12.40
N ALA A 35 -6.60 5.04 -12.82
CA ALA A 35 -5.99 6.26 -12.29
C ALA A 35 -6.18 6.48 -10.78
N LEU A 36 -7.20 5.86 -10.16
CA LEU A 36 -7.37 5.92 -8.70
C LEU A 36 -6.21 5.23 -7.96
N ALA A 37 -5.55 4.24 -8.57
CA ALA A 37 -4.41 3.54 -7.99
C ALA A 37 -3.12 4.37 -7.98
N ASP A 38 -3.11 5.56 -8.59
CA ASP A 38 -1.97 6.48 -8.54
C ASP A 38 -1.93 7.29 -7.23
N GLN A 39 -3.03 7.29 -6.47
CA GLN A 39 -3.09 7.96 -5.17
C GLN A 39 -2.37 7.10 -4.10
N ASP A 40 -1.38 7.67 -3.43
CA ASP A 40 -0.58 6.96 -2.42
C ASP A 40 -1.42 6.39 -1.27
N GLU A 41 -2.49 7.09 -0.88
CA GLU A 41 -3.43 6.63 0.15
C GLU A 41 -4.21 5.40 -0.28
N VAL A 42 -4.69 5.39 -1.53
CA VAL A 42 -5.39 4.24 -2.14
C VAL A 42 -4.45 3.04 -2.21
N ARG A 43 -3.19 3.23 -2.63
CA ARG A 43 -2.17 2.17 -2.66
C ARG A 43 -1.89 1.60 -1.27
N ARG A 44 -1.72 2.46 -0.26
CA ARG A 44 -1.49 2.02 1.13
C ARG A 44 -2.67 1.23 1.67
N ALA A 45 -3.89 1.72 1.48
CA ALA A 45 -5.11 1.03 1.91
C ALA A 45 -5.26 -0.36 1.28
N MET A 46 -4.99 -0.47 -0.03
CA MET A 46 -5.01 -1.77 -0.71
C MET A 46 -3.96 -2.74 -0.17
N ALA A 47 -2.72 -2.28 0.03
CA ALA A 47 -1.64 -3.13 0.54
C ALA A 47 -1.96 -3.67 1.95
N ILE A 48 -2.52 -2.84 2.83
CA ILE A 48 -2.94 -3.25 4.17
C ILE A 48 -4.01 -4.36 4.11
N VAL A 49 -5.02 -4.22 3.26
CA VAL A 49 -6.07 -5.24 3.13
C VAL A 49 -5.52 -6.55 2.60
N ILE A 50 -4.62 -6.49 1.63
CA ILE A 50 -3.99 -7.70 1.08
C ILE A 50 -3.17 -8.42 2.16
N ALA A 51 -2.33 -7.70 2.91
CA ALA A 51 -1.58 -8.26 4.03
C ALA A 51 -2.52 -8.87 5.10
N HIS A 52 -3.58 -8.15 5.47
CA HIS A 52 -4.56 -8.62 6.45
C HIS A 52 -5.27 -9.91 6.02
N HIS A 53 -5.53 -10.09 4.72
CA HIS A 53 -6.07 -11.34 4.21
C HIS A 53 -5.11 -12.52 4.42
N TYR A 54 -3.79 -12.31 4.27
CA TYR A 54 -2.79 -13.34 4.56
C TYR A 54 -2.74 -13.67 6.05
N ASP A 55 -2.80 -12.65 6.91
CA ASP A 55 -2.79 -12.81 8.36
C ASP A 55 -4.00 -13.62 8.85
N MET A 56 -5.16 -13.47 8.19
CA MET A 56 -6.37 -14.24 8.47
C MET A 56 -6.39 -15.64 7.81
N GLY A 57 -5.34 -16.00 7.05
CA GLY A 57 -5.31 -17.25 6.27
C GLY A 57 -6.25 -17.26 5.06
N LEU A 58 -6.80 -16.12 4.65
CA LEU A 58 -7.70 -15.96 3.51
C LEU A 58 -6.93 -15.77 2.19
N ARG A 59 -6.17 -16.79 1.79
CA ARG A 59 -5.21 -16.76 0.66
C ARG A 59 -5.85 -16.83 -0.74
N ARG A 60 -7.17 -16.61 -0.87
CA ARG A 60 -7.86 -16.67 -2.17
C ARG A 60 -7.65 -15.36 -2.94
N THR A 61 -6.83 -15.40 -3.99
CA THR A 61 -6.41 -14.23 -4.77
C THR A 61 -7.57 -13.41 -5.31
N ASP A 62 -8.61 -14.06 -5.84
CA ASP A 62 -9.82 -13.40 -6.35
C ASP A 62 -10.52 -12.55 -5.27
N ARG A 63 -10.65 -13.09 -4.07
CA ARG A 63 -11.26 -12.39 -2.92
C ARG A 63 -10.39 -11.25 -2.42
N MET A 64 -9.08 -11.46 -2.32
CA MET A 64 -8.13 -10.41 -1.91
C MET A 64 -8.19 -9.21 -2.85
N VAL A 65 -8.13 -9.47 -4.16
CA VAL A 65 -8.22 -8.44 -5.21
C VAL A 65 -9.56 -7.69 -5.12
N ALA A 66 -10.67 -8.41 -4.94
CA ALA A 66 -11.99 -7.79 -4.83
C ALA A 66 -12.10 -6.88 -3.60
N SER A 67 -11.65 -7.35 -2.42
CA SER A 67 -11.61 -6.57 -1.19
C SER A 67 -10.73 -5.33 -1.32
N ALA A 68 -9.51 -5.49 -1.81
CA ALA A 68 -8.56 -4.39 -1.98
C ALA A 68 -9.10 -3.33 -2.95
N ALA A 69 -9.61 -3.75 -4.12
CA ALA A 69 -10.20 -2.81 -5.07
C ALA A 69 -11.46 -2.13 -4.50
N SER A 70 -12.27 -2.83 -3.71
CA SER A 70 -13.42 -2.22 -3.03
C SER A 70 -12.99 -1.12 -2.06
N LEU A 71 -12.03 -1.42 -1.17
CA LEU A 71 -11.50 -0.44 -0.22
C LEU A 71 -10.84 0.73 -0.94
N GLY A 72 -10.04 0.46 -1.97
CA GLY A 72 -9.38 1.50 -2.76
C GLY A 72 -10.38 2.49 -3.38
N ARG A 73 -11.55 2.03 -3.84
CA ARG A 73 -12.62 2.91 -4.33
C ARG A 73 -13.26 3.74 -3.21
N ILE A 74 -13.39 3.19 -2.01
CA ILE A 74 -13.95 3.92 -0.87
C ILE A 74 -12.99 5.04 -0.45
N VAL A 75 -11.71 4.69 -0.25
CA VAL A 75 -10.66 5.64 0.13
C VAL A 75 -10.50 6.73 -0.92
N GLY A 76 -10.37 6.37 -2.21
CA GLY A 76 -10.20 7.34 -3.29
C GLY A 76 -11.41 8.25 -3.58
N LYS A 77 -12.57 7.99 -2.96
CA LYS A 77 -13.76 8.85 -3.00
C LYS A 77 -13.94 9.69 -1.74
N THR A 78 -13.14 9.44 -0.72
CA THR A 78 -13.21 10.20 0.53
C THR A 78 -12.42 11.50 0.30
N PRO A 79 -13.04 12.69 0.39
CA PRO A 79 -12.29 13.94 0.29
C PRO A 79 -11.23 14.00 1.39
N ASP A 80 -10.06 14.58 1.07
CA ASP A 80 -8.92 14.71 1.98
C ASP A 80 -9.40 15.13 3.37
N LEU A 81 -9.24 14.24 4.35
CA LEU A 81 -9.44 14.61 5.74
C LEU A 81 -8.40 15.70 6.08
N PRO A 82 -8.80 16.84 6.67
CA PRO A 82 -7.86 17.88 7.04
C PRO A 82 -6.91 17.31 8.12
N GLY A 83 -5.72 16.90 7.69
CA GLY A 83 -4.75 16.17 8.53
C GLY A 83 -3.93 15.11 7.78
N SER A 84 -4.34 14.69 6.58
CA SER A 84 -3.49 13.84 5.73
C SER A 84 -2.39 14.68 5.08
N GLY A 85 -1.22 14.70 5.72
CA GLY A 85 -0.07 15.47 5.28
C GLY A 85 0.44 15.04 3.91
N THR A 86 -0.01 15.74 2.87
CA THR A 86 0.77 16.04 1.66
C THR A 86 0.97 17.56 1.51
N ALA A 87 0.98 18.30 2.61
CA ALA A 87 1.60 19.61 2.67
C ALA A 87 3.13 19.44 2.67
N GLY A 88 3.71 19.19 1.48
CA GLY A 88 5.14 18.88 1.39
C GLY A 88 5.79 18.97 0.01
N ARG A 89 5.09 19.34 -1.06
CA ARG A 89 5.77 19.83 -2.27
C ARG A 89 5.86 21.34 -2.18
N ARG A 90 6.84 21.84 -1.41
CA ARG A 90 7.30 23.22 -1.55
C ARG A 90 7.85 23.34 -2.97
N THR A 91 7.04 23.85 -3.88
CA THR A 91 7.54 24.53 -5.07
C THR A 91 8.50 25.60 -4.58
N ALA A 92 9.80 25.40 -4.84
CA ALA A 92 10.76 26.48 -4.67
C ALA A 92 10.30 27.65 -5.56
N PRO A 93 10.11 28.87 -5.03
CA PRO A 93 9.87 30.01 -5.89
C PRO A 93 11.12 30.24 -6.73
N ALA A 94 10.92 30.30 -8.04
CA ALA A 94 11.93 30.73 -8.98
C ALA A 94 12.35 32.17 -8.65
N GLY A 95 13.65 32.37 -8.44
CA GLY A 95 14.28 33.70 -8.49
C GLY A 95 14.43 34.39 -7.15
N VAL A 96 15.61 34.23 -6.54
CA VAL A 96 16.32 35.33 -5.88
C VAL A 96 17.79 35.20 -6.28
N ARG A 97 18.24 36.12 -7.15
CA ARG A 97 19.65 36.41 -7.37
C ARG A 97 20.00 37.47 -6.33
N ASP A 98 20.94 37.18 -5.46
CA ASP A 98 21.62 38.19 -4.64
C ASP A 98 23.03 37.63 -4.37
N THR A 99 24.00 38.06 -5.17
CA THR A 99 24.93 39.20 -4.94
C THR A 99 26.14 38.81 -4.08
N GLU A 100 27.28 39.27 -4.60
CA GLU A 100 28.66 39.03 -4.19
C GLU A 100 28.91 39.28 -2.70
N PHE A 101 29.80 38.49 -2.10
CA PHE A 101 30.46 38.83 -0.85
C PHE A 101 31.97 38.91 -1.08
N GLY A 102 32.47 40.14 -1.25
CA GLY A 102 33.79 40.59 -0.75
C GLY A 102 33.58 41.29 0.60
N PRO A 103 34.62 41.48 1.44
CA PRO A 103 35.89 42.11 1.06
C PRO A 103 37.12 41.20 1.12
#